data_AF-A0AA95FS80-F1
#
_entry.id   AF-A0AA95FS80-F1
#
_cell.length_a   1.000
_cell.length_b   1.000
_cell.length_c   1.000
_cell.angle_alpha   90.00
_cell.angle_beta   90.00
_cell.angle_gamma   90.00
#
_symmetry.space_group_name_H-M   'P 1'
#
loop_
_entity.id
_entity.type
_entity.pdbx_description
1 polymer ?
#
loop_
_entity_poly.entity_id
_entity_poly.type
_entity_poly.pdbx_seq_one_letter_code
_entity_poly.pdbx_strand_id
1 'polypeptide(L)'
;MPSDLIVLTPIAEIKAVVDTLADLGIDPLHLHIDGQRPTDRRPSMTTWIRYRTDFERVCDAFKAKPTERRYSQPGQREWYAESDTATRRLLIQCVSFEHHEDWQPRAVSA
;
A
#
# COMPACT_ATOMS: atom_id res chain seq x y z
N MET A 1 -13.77 36.07 0.96
CA MET A 1 -13.95 34.67 0.54
C MET A 1 -13.10 33.83 1.49
N PRO A 2 -13.67 33.03 2.40
CA PRO A 2 -12.83 32.09 3.14
C PRO A 2 -12.33 31.08 2.11
N SER A 3 -11.01 31.02 1.95
CA SER A 3 -10.32 30.01 1.16
C SER A 3 -10.76 28.66 1.71
N ASP A 4 -11.52 27.92 0.91
CA ASP A 4 -11.97 26.58 1.28
C ASP A 4 -10.76 25.78 1.70
N LEU A 5 -10.78 25.47 2.99
CA LEU A 5 -9.82 24.66 3.71
C LEU A 5 -9.40 23.51 2.79
N ILE A 6 -8.12 23.48 2.41
CA ILE A 6 -7.51 22.27 1.87
C ILE A 6 -7.89 21.18 2.86
N VAL A 7 -8.77 20.27 2.43
CA VAL A 7 -9.21 19.13 3.23
C VAL A 7 -7.93 18.41 3.60
N LEU A 8 -7.51 18.61 4.84
CA LEU A 8 -6.37 17.92 5.41
C LEU A 8 -6.67 16.45 5.20
N THR A 9 -5.86 15.82 4.35
CA THR A 9 -5.72 14.37 4.33
C THR A 9 -5.80 13.87 5.76
N PRO A 10 -6.53 12.79 6.08
CA PRO A 10 -6.48 12.27 7.43
C PRO A 10 -5.10 11.65 7.65
N ILE A 11 -4.14 12.51 7.99
CA ILE A 11 -2.72 12.22 8.27
C ILE A 11 -2.65 11.09 9.29
N ALA A 12 -3.61 11.01 10.20
CA ALA A 12 -3.73 9.94 11.19
C ALA A 12 -3.81 8.53 10.57
N GLU A 13 -4.57 8.34 9.48
CA GLU A 13 -4.73 7.01 8.86
C GLU A 13 -3.49 6.60 8.08
N ILE A 14 -2.86 7.55 7.38
CA ILE A 14 -1.57 7.31 6.72
C ILE A 14 -0.52 6.98 7.78
N LYS A 15 -0.47 7.77 8.87
CA LYS A 15 0.45 7.53 9.97
C LYS A 15 0.22 6.16 10.61
N ALA A 16 -1.04 5.76 10.82
CA ALA A 16 -1.35 4.44 11.37
C ALA A 16 -0.83 3.31 10.48
N VAL A 17 -0.92 3.46 9.14
CA VAL A 17 -0.33 2.48 8.21
C VAL A 17 1.19 2.46 8.33
N VAL A 18 1.84 3.63 8.32
CA VAL A 18 3.31 3.75 8.44
C VAL A 18 3.81 3.18 9.77
N ASP A 19 3.17 3.53 10.89
CA ASP A 19 3.52 3.04 12.22
C ASP A 19 3.40 1.51 12.29
N THR A 20 2.32 0.94 11.74
CA THR A 20 2.15 -0.52 11.70
C THR A 20 3.27 -1.20 10.90
N LEU A 21 3.64 -0.64 9.74
CA LEU A 21 4.74 -1.19 8.94
C LEU A 21 6.08 -1.10 9.68
N ALA A 22 6.33 0.01 10.37
CA ALA A 22 7.51 0.21 11.20
C ALA A 22 7.57 -0.76 12.39
N ASP A 23 6.44 -0.97 13.09
CA ASP A 23 6.32 -1.92 14.21
C ASP A 23 6.58 -3.37 13.76
N LEU A 24 6.22 -3.71 12.52
CA LEU A 24 6.53 -4.99 11.91
C LEU A 24 7.99 -5.09 11.42
N GLY A 25 8.73 -3.98 11.39
CA GLY A 25 10.06 -3.90 10.82
C GLY A 25 10.08 -4.11 9.30
N ILE A 26 8.99 -3.72 8.61
CA ILE A 26 8.81 -3.93 7.17
C ILE A 26 8.95 -2.59 6.46
N ASP A 27 9.95 -2.51 5.57
CA ASP A 27 10.10 -1.40 4.64
C ASP A 27 9.37 -1.76 3.34
N PRO A 28 8.23 -1.11 3.03
CA PRO A 28 7.52 -1.39 1.79
C PRO A 28 8.36 -0.88 0.61
N LEU A 29 8.23 -1.52 -0.55
CA LEU A 29 8.81 -1.01 -1.79
C LEU A 29 8.24 0.38 -2.10
N HIS A 30 6.92 0.52 -1.94
CA HIS A 30 6.23 1.79 -2.07
C HIS A 30 5.01 1.83 -1.17
N LEU A 31 4.66 3.03 -0.75
CA LEU A 31 3.36 3.38 -0.21
C LEU A 31 2.81 4.55 -1.04
N HIS A 32 1.78 4.27 -1.84
CA HIS A 32 1.11 5.25 -2.67
C HIS A 32 -0.23 5.63 -2.05
N ILE A 33 -0.59 6.91 -2.17
CA ILE A 33 -1.94 7.40 -1.89
C ILE A 33 -2.58 7.62 -3.25
N ASP A 34 -3.57 6.79 -3.62
CA ASP A 34 -4.12 6.71 -4.99
C ASP A 34 -4.90 7.96 -5.44
N GLY A 35 -4.87 9.01 -4.62
CA GLY A 35 -5.60 10.26 -4.79
C GLY A 35 -6.75 10.38 -3.79
N GLN A 36 -6.82 11.53 -3.12
CA GLN A 36 -8.05 12.00 -2.51
C GLN A 36 -8.70 12.98 -3.48
N ARG A 37 -9.79 12.59 -4.13
CA ARG A 37 -10.70 13.63 -4.65
C ARG A 37 -11.29 14.35 -3.43
N PRO A 38 -11.59 15.65 -3.50
CA PRO A 38 -12.29 16.35 -2.41
C PRO A 38 -13.61 15.68 -1.99
N THR A 39 -14.19 14.87 -2.88
CA THR A 39 -15.41 14.09 -2.67
C THR A 39 -15.19 12.74 -1.98
N ASP A 40 -13.94 12.26 -1.91
CA ASP A 40 -13.62 10.97 -1.34
C ASP A 40 -13.67 11.05 0.18
N ARG A 41 -14.61 10.29 0.77
CA ARG A 41 -14.85 10.31 2.22
C ARG A 41 -13.73 9.68 3.05
N ARG A 42 -12.81 8.94 2.43
CA ARG A 42 -11.68 8.28 3.07
C ARG A 42 -10.50 8.09 2.11
N PRO A 43 -9.25 8.10 2.59
CA PRO A 43 -8.07 7.83 1.77
C PRO A 43 -8.09 6.41 1.19
N SER A 44 -7.63 6.29 -0.05
CA SER A 44 -7.22 5.04 -0.68
C SER A 44 -5.70 5.00 -0.74
N MET A 45 -5.12 3.89 -0.32
CA MET A 45 -3.68 3.67 -0.32
C MET A 45 -3.37 2.31 -0.92
N THR A 46 -2.21 2.23 -1.55
CA THR A 46 -1.63 0.98 -2.05
C THR A 46 -0.23 0.81 -1.47
N THR A 47 0.07 -0.34 -0.87
CA THR A 47 1.41 -0.69 -0.41
C THR A 47 1.94 -1.93 -1.12
N TRP A 48 3.18 -1.83 -1.61
CA TRP A 48 3.89 -2.93 -2.26
C TRP A 48 4.93 -3.53 -1.32
N ILE A 49 4.85 -4.84 -1.10
CA ILE A 49 5.68 -5.59 -0.17
C ILE A 49 6.57 -6.55 -0.96
N ARG A 50 7.87 -6.52 -0.66
CA ARG A 50 8.88 -7.31 -1.38
C ARG A 50 8.72 -8.82 -1.18
N TYR A 51 8.50 -9.25 0.05
CA TYR A 51 8.51 -10.67 0.41
C TYR A 51 7.12 -11.15 0.79
N ARG A 52 6.77 -12.37 0.36
CA ARG A 52 5.48 -12.99 0.69
C ARG A 52 5.26 -13.12 2.21
N THR A 53 6.31 -13.46 2.96
CA THR A 53 6.24 -13.57 4.42
C THR A 53 5.90 -12.24 5.09
N ASP A 54 6.46 -11.15 4.59
CA ASP A 54 6.14 -9.81 5.09
C ASP A 54 4.73 -9.39 4.68
N PHE A 55 4.32 -9.73 3.45
CA PHE A 55 2.95 -9.51 3.00
C PHE A 55 1.93 -10.22 3.90
N GLU A 56 2.17 -11.48 4.27
CA GLU A 56 1.29 -12.25 5.17
C GLU A 56 1.22 -11.58 6.56
N ARG A 57 2.35 -11.11 7.11
CA ARG A 57 2.39 -10.37 8.39
C ARG A 57 1.61 -9.05 8.33
N VAL A 58 1.72 -8.32 7.22
CA VAL A 58 0.99 -7.07 6.99
C VAL A 58 -0.51 -7.33 6.84
N CYS A 59 -0.89 -8.41 6.13
CA CYS A 59 -2.29 -8.82 6.03
C CYS A 59 -2.90 -9.13 7.39
N ASP A 60 -2.18 -9.87 8.24
CA ASP A 60 -2.62 -10.20 9.60
C ASP A 60 -2.82 -8.93 10.45
N ALA A 61 -1.85 -8.01 10.41
CA ALA A 61 -1.94 -6.74 11.15
C ALA A 61 -3.15 -5.90 10.74
N PHE A 62 -3.50 -5.90 9.44
CA PHE A 62 -4.64 -5.16 8.91
C PHE A 62 -5.93 -6.00 8.80
N LYS A 63 -5.95 -7.22 9.33
CA LYS A 63 -7.07 -8.17 9.25
C LYS A 63 -7.59 -8.35 7.83
N ALA A 64 -6.68 -8.30 6.86
CA ALA A 64 -6.97 -8.43 5.44
C ALA A 64 -6.78 -9.88 5.01
N LYS A 65 -7.66 -10.39 4.15
CA LYS A 65 -7.57 -11.78 3.67
C LYS A 65 -6.65 -11.85 2.43
N PRO A 66 -5.54 -12.61 2.48
CA PRO A 66 -4.70 -12.84 1.31
C PRO A 66 -5.45 -13.54 0.18
N THR A 67 -5.22 -13.07 -1.05
CA THR A 67 -5.67 -13.70 -2.29
C THR A 67 -4.48 -13.87 -3.23
N GLU A 68 -4.36 -15.03 -3.87
CA GLU A 68 -3.35 -15.31 -4.90
C GLU A 68 -3.99 -15.20 -6.29
N ARG A 69 -3.35 -14.44 -7.18
CA ARG A 69 -3.60 -14.42 -8.61
C ARG A 69 -2.41 -15.07 -9.33
N ARG A 70 -2.73 -15.99 -10.24
CA ARG A 70 -1.76 -16.61 -11.14
C ARG A 70 -1.93 -16.02 -12.53
N TYR A 71 -0.82 -15.60 -13.14
CA TYR A 71 -0.83 -15.13 -14.52
C TYR A 71 -0.57 -16.28 -15.49
N SER A 72 -0.79 -16.02 -16.78
CA SER A 72 -0.59 -17.00 -17.86
C SER A 72 0.89 -17.38 -18.05
N GLN A 73 1.83 -16.51 -17.67
CA GLN A 73 3.26 -16.79 -17.79
C GLN A 73 3.76 -17.62 -16.59
N PRO A 74 4.58 -18.67 -16.82
CA PRO A 74 5.16 -19.47 -15.75
C PRO A 74 5.93 -18.63 -14.73
N GLY A 75 5.72 -18.89 -13.44
CA GLY A 75 6.44 -18.20 -12.35
C GLY A 75 5.85 -16.85 -11.91
N GLN A 76 4.87 -16.31 -12.63
CA GLN A 76 4.25 -15.03 -12.30
C GLN A 76 3.05 -15.19 -11.37
N ARG A 77 3.19 -14.66 -10.16
CA ARG A 77 2.17 -14.66 -9.11
C ARG A 77 2.07 -13.29 -8.48
N GLU A 78 0.84 -12.87 -8.24
CA GLU A 78 0.51 -11.70 -7.41
C GLU A 78 -0.24 -12.20 -6.19
N TRP A 79 0.16 -11.74 -5.01
CA TRP A 79 -0.63 -11.83 -3.81
C TRP A 79 -1.13 -10.45 -3.47
N TYR A 80 -2.42 -10.35 -3.15
CA TYR A 80 -3.03 -9.09 -2.77
C TYR A 80 -4.05 -9.30 -1.65
N ALA A 81 -4.27 -8.26 -0.87
CA ALA A 81 -5.29 -8.22 0.15
C ALA A 81 -5.84 -6.80 0.29
N GLU A 82 -7.12 -6.69 0.57
CA GLU A 82 -7.78 -5.41 0.81
C GLU A 82 -8.19 -5.31 2.28
N SER A 83 -7.84 -4.19 2.90
CA SER A 83 -8.34 -3.78 4.21
C SER A 83 -9.23 -2.55 4.00
N ASP A 84 -10.54 -2.74 4.06
CA ASP A 84 -11.52 -1.65 3.98
C ASP A 84 -12.15 -1.42 5.35
N THR A 85 -12.02 -0.20 5.85
CA THR A 85 -12.53 0.23 7.14
C THR A 85 -13.44 1.45 6.95
N ALA A 86 -14.07 1.91 8.03
CA ALA A 86 -14.84 3.15 7.98
C ALA A 86 -13.97 4.35 7.57
N THR A 87 -12.68 4.35 7.90
CA THR A 87 -11.79 5.51 7.82
C THR A 87 -10.71 5.41 6.73
N ARG A 88 -10.43 4.23 6.18
CA ARG A 88 -9.45 4.03 5.10
C ARG A 88 -9.75 2.82 4.22
N ARG A 89 -9.22 2.85 2.99
CA ARG A 89 -9.01 1.68 2.13
C ARG A 89 -7.51 1.47 1.94
N LEU A 90 -7.04 0.24 2.13
CA LEU A 90 -5.66 -0.14 1.86
C LEU A 90 -5.64 -1.40 0.99
N LEU A 91 -5.01 -1.29 -0.17
CA LEU A 91 -4.57 -2.42 -0.98
C LEU A 91 -3.14 -2.79 -0.57
N ILE A 92 -2.93 -4.05 -0.21
CA ILE A 92 -1.63 -4.63 0.11
C ILE A 92 -1.29 -5.57 -1.02
N GLN A 93 -0.11 -5.46 -1.61
CA GLN A 93 0.29 -6.23 -2.78
C GLN A 93 1.72 -6.76 -2.61
N CYS A 94 1.95 -8.00 -3.01
CA CYS A 94 3.27 -8.61 -3.13
C CYS A 94 3.30 -9.38 -4.44
N VAL A 95 4.35 -9.18 -5.24
CA VAL A 95 4.37 -9.71 -6.59
C VAL A 95 5.70 -10.40 -6.87
N SER A 96 5.65 -11.58 -7.48
CA SER A 96 6.84 -12.37 -7.81
C SER A 96 7.48 -12.02 -9.16
N PHE A 97 7.14 -10.87 -9.76
CA PHE A 97 7.74 -10.48 -11.05
C PHE A 97 9.21 -10.10 -10.87
N GLU A 98 10.09 -10.65 -11.71
CA GLU A 98 11.49 -10.21 -11.84
C GLU A 98 11.60 -8.71 -12.23
N HIS A 99 10.58 -8.14 -12.90
CA HIS A 99 10.60 -6.76 -13.39
C HIS A 99 10.48 -5.65 -12.33
N HIS A 100 10.35 -5.98 -11.04
CA HIS A 100 10.34 -4.96 -9.99
C HIS A 100 11.74 -4.58 -9.47
N GLU A 101 12.83 -5.19 -9.98
CA GLU A 101 14.17 -4.62 -9.82
C GLU A 101 14.36 -3.32 -10.62
N ASP A 102 13.60 -3.12 -11.71
CA ASP A 102 13.70 -1.95 -12.61
C ASP A 102 12.96 -0.70 -12.10
N TRP A 103 12.27 -0.80 -10.95
CA TRP A 103 11.60 0.32 -10.28
C TRP A 103 12.36 0.81 -9.03
N GLN A 104 13.66 0.50 -8.94
CA GLN A 104 14.55 1.26 -8.05
C GLN A 104 14.35 2.76 -8.32
N PRO A 105 14.21 3.61 -7.30
CA PRO A 105 14.24 5.05 -7.52
C PRO A 105 15.53 5.34 -8.29
N ARG A 106 15.41 5.81 -9.54
CA ARG A 106 16.56 6.40 -10.22
C ARG A 106 17.11 7.40 -9.22
N ALA A 107 18.37 7.25 -8.84
CA ALA A 107 19.05 8.23 -8.01
C ALA A 107 18.76 9.60 -8.66
N VAL A 108 18.04 10.46 -7.94
CA VAL A 108 18.00 11.87 -8.30
C VAL A 108 19.38 12.35 -7.92
N SER A 109 20.31 12.24 -8.87
CA SER A 109 21.66 12.77 -8.73
C SER A 109 21.57 14.23 -8.29
N ALA A 110 22.39 14.56 -7.29
CA ALA A 110 22.50 15.86 -6.62
C ALA A 110 22.71 17.03 -7.60
#